data_AF-A0A1B6DNL8-F1
#
_entry.id   AF-A0A1B6DNL8-F1
#
_cell.length_a   1.000
_cell.length_b   1.000
_cell.length_c   1.000
_cell.angle_alpha   90.00
_cell.angle_beta   90.00
_cell.angle_gamma   90.00
#
_symmetry.space_group_name_H-M   'P 1'
#
loop_
_entity.id
_entity.type
_entity.pdbx_description
1 polymer ?
#
loop_
_entity_poly.entity_id
_entity_poly.type
_entity_poly.pdbx_seq_one_letter_code
_entity_poly.pdbx_strand_id
1 'polypeptide(L)'
;LQQMYPYLQWMDFFTKLFKLDCQMYNDDPVVVTDPKYFDELGQILRTTDKRIIANWMFWNGAESILEYLTTEMRRRMDEYTFAINGTKNELPRWKTCINAFISEDLNLKTAVSAMYVR
;
A
#
# COMPACT_ATOMS: atom_id res chain seq x y z
N LEU A 1 15.83 -14.04 8.83
CA LEU A 1 14.93 -13.84 7.67
C LEU A 1 15.44 -14.51 6.38
N GLN A 2 16.65 -14.15 5.92
CA GLN A 2 17.22 -14.65 4.66
C GLN A 2 17.26 -16.19 4.51
N GLN A 3 17.56 -16.92 5.60
CA GLN A 3 17.60 -18.39 5.58
C GLN A 3 16.22 -19.03 5.42
N MET A 4 15.17 -18.43 5.99
CA MET A 4 13.81 -18.98 5.96
C MET A 4 13.07 -18.61 4.67
N TYR A 5 13.29 -17.40 4.16
CA TYR A 5 12.58 -16.86 2.99
C TYR A 5 13.56 -16.38 1.91
N PRO A 6 14.28 -17.29 1.21
CA PRO A 6 15.43 -16.92 0.37
C PRO A 6 15.06 -16.31 -0.99
N TYR A 7 13.77 -16.10 -1.28
CA TYR A 7 13.30 -15.59 -2.57
C TYR A 7 13.55 -14.09 -2.78
N LEU A 8 13.90 -13.36 -1.71
CA LEU A 8 14.28 -11.95 -1.77
C LEU A 8 15.62 -11.74 -1.06
N GLN A 9 16.44 -10.83 -1.59
CA GLN A 9 17.60 -10.31 -0.86
C GLN A 9 17.11 -9.26 0.13
N TRP A 10 16.78 -9.69 1.35
CA TRP A 10 16.06 -8.85 2.31
C TRP A 10 16.85 -7.63 2.75
N MET A 11 18.15 -7.78 2.98
CA MET A 11 19.00 -6.66 3.38
C MET A 11 19.11 -5.61 2.27
N ASP A 12 19.28 -6.04 1.02
CA ASP A 12 19.27 -5.14 -0.13
C ASP A 12 17.91 -4.43 -0.28
N PHE A 13 16.82 -5.14 -0.03
CA PHE A 13 15.47 -4.59 -0.08
C PHE A 13 15.27 -3.53 1.01
N PHE A 14 15.59 -3.85 2.27
CA PHE A 14 15.43 -2.92 3.37
C PHE A 14 16.35 -1.69 3.23
N THR A 15 17.60 -1.88 2.81
CA THR A 15 18.54 -0.77 2.59
C THR A 15 18.05 0.20 1.52
N LYS A 16 17.31 -0.28 0.51
CA LYS A 16 16.69 0.57 -0.52
C LYS A 16 15.39 1.22 -0.04
N LEU A 17 14.65 0.54 0.84
CA LEU A 17 13.36 1.00 1.34
C LEU A 17 13.51 2.07 2.42
N PHE A 18 14.44 1.88 3.35
CA PHE A 18 14.70 2.81 4.43
C PHE A 18 15.70 3.89 4.00
N LYS A 19 15.51 5.11 4.51
CA LYS A 19 16.43 6.24 4.26
C LYS A 19 17.82 5.95 4.82
N LEU A 20 18.82 6.62 4.25
CA LEU A 20 20.25 6.52 4.63
C LEU A 20 20.52 6.74 6.14
N ASP A 21 19.64 7.47 6.84
CA ASP A 21 19.80 7.76 8.27
C ASP A 21 19.47 6.56 9.17
N CYS A 22 18.89 5.48 8.62
CA CYS A 22 18.62 4.24 9.32
C CYS A 22 19.76 3.25 9.03
N GLN A 23 20.74 3.14 9.94
CA GLN A 23 21.74 2.08 9.84
C GLN A 23 21.09 0.74 10.17
N MET A 24 21.22 -0.22 9.24
CA MET A 24 20.72 -1.58 9.41
C MET A 24 21.88 -2.58 9.35
N TYR A 25 21.80 -3.59 10.19
CA TYR A 25 22.78 -4.65 10.32
C TYR A 25 22.15 -6.02 10.05
N ASN A 26 22.97 -7.00 9.66
CA ASN A 26 22.49 -8.34 9.31
C ASN A 26 21.91 -9.10 10.53
N ASP A 27 22.30 -8.72 11.73
CA ASP A 27 21.88 -9.28 13.01
C ASP A 27 20.74 -8.50 13.68
N ASP A 28 20.21 -7.46 13.03
CA ASP A 28 19.04 -6.76 13.51
C ASP A 28 17.84 -7.72 13.63
N PRO A 29 17.15 -7.74 14.78
CA PRO A 29 16.02 -8.64 14.98
C PRO A 29 14.82 -8.20 14.13
N VAL A 30 14.24 -9.14 13.39
CA VAL A 30 13.04 -8.91 12.58
C VAL A 30 11.90 -9.77 13.11
N VAL A 31 10.77 -9.13 13.42
CA VAL A 31 9.53 -9.81 13.82
C VAL A 31 8.71 -10.15 12.58
N VAL A 32 8.50 -11.45 12.33
CA VAL A 32 7.61 -11.94 11.27
C VAL A 32 6.25 -12.23 11.89
N THR A 33 5.24 -11.42 11.53
CA THR A 33 3.90 -11.47 12.14
C THR A 33 3.06 -12.64 11.65
N ASP A 34 3.22 -13.05 10.39
CA ASP A 34 2.53 -14.20 9.80
C ASP A 34 3.51 -15.07 8.99
N PRO A 35 4.19 -16.03 9.64
CA PRO A 35 5.15 -16.91 8.97
C PRO A 35 4.54 -17.72 7.82
N LYS A 36 3.27 -18.14 7.97
CA LYS A 36 2.58 -18.99 7.00
C LYS A 36 2.38 -18.25 5.67
N TYR A 37 2.05 -16.96 5.75
CA TYR A 37 1.97 -16.11 4.56
C TYR A 37 3.29 -16.11 3.77
N PHE A 38 4.44 -15.94 4.44
CA PHE A 38 5.74 -15.89 3.76
C PHE A 38 6.17 -17.24 3.16
N ASP A 39 5.74 -18.36 3.77
CA ASP A 39 5.94 -19.71 3.22
C ASP A 39 5.16 -19.90 1.90
N GLU A 40 3.86 -19.57 1.91
CA GLU A 40 2.99 -19.68 0.73
C GLU A 40 3.38 -18.68 -0.37
N LEU A 41 3.76 -17.46 0.02
CA LEU A 41 4.25 -16.43 -0.90
C LEU A 41 5.47 -16.93 -1.69
N GLY A 42 6.42 -17.57 -1.02
CA GLY A 42 7.59 -18.15 -1.71
C GLY A 42 7.23 -19.16 -2.79
N GLN A 43 6.16 -19.94 -2.57
CA GLN A 43 5.66 -20.89 -3.58
C GLN A 43 5.06 -20.16 -4.78
N ILE A 44 4.21 -19.15 -4.54
CA ILE A 44 3.56 -18.34 -5.58
C ILE A 44 4.62 -17.60 -6.41
N LEU A 45 5.60 -16.97 -5.77
CA LEU A 45 6.66 -16.21 -6.46
C LEU A 45 7.51 -17.10 -7.36
N ARG A 46 7.69 -18.37 -6.99
CA ARG A 46 8.48 -19.33 -7.77
C ARG A 46 7.73 -19.84 -9.01
N THR A 47 6.41 -19.97 -8.94
CA THR A 47 5.59 -20.55 -10.02
C THR A 47 4.96 -19.51 -10.93
N THR A 48 4.89 -18.25 -10.50
CA THR A 48 4.26 -17.16 -11.25
C THR A 48 5.28 -16.43 -12.12
N ASP A 49 4.93 -16.18 -13.38
CA ASP A 49 5.77 -15.41 -14.30
C ASP A 49 6.02 -13.98 -13.79
N LYS A 50 7.27 -13.51 -13.90
CA LYS A 50 7.69 -12.19 -13.41
C LYS A 50 6.87 -11.05 -13.99
N ARG A 51 6.38 -11.16 -15.23
CA ARG A 51 5.49 -10.19 -15.87
C ARG A 51 4.14 -10.11 -15.19
N ILE A 52 3.58 -11.25 -14.77
CA ILE A 52 2.31 -11.30 -14.03
C ILE A 52 2.48 -10.60 -12.68
N ILE A 53 3.55 -10.93 -11.96
CA ILE A 53 3.85 -10.31 -10.66
C ILE A 53 4.06 -8.79 -10.83
N ALA A 54 4.83 -8.36 -11.84
CA ALA A 54 5.07 -6.94 -12.11
C ALA A 54 3.76 -6.20 -12.44
N ASN A 55 2.92 -6.76 -13.32
CA ASN A 55 1.62 -6.16 -13.65
C ASN A 55 0.73 -6.03 -12.42
N TRP A 56 0.70 -7.04 -11.54
CA TRP A 56 -0.03 -6.97 -10.29
C TRP A 56 0.51 -5.86 -9.38
N MET A 57 1.83 -5.75 -9.20
CA MET A 57 2.43 -4.68 -8.41
C MET A 57 2.11 -3.28 -8.97
N PHE A 58 2.23 -3.09 -10.28
CA PHE A 58 1.89 -1.82 -10.93
C PHE A 58 0.40 -1.48 -10.81
N TRP A 59 -0.47 -2.48 -10.91
CA TRP A 59 -1.91 -2.26 -10.70
C TRP A 59 -2.20 -1.80 -9.27
N ASN A 60 -1.65 -2.47 -8.24
CA ASN A 60 -1.83 -2.06 -6.85
C ASN A 60 -1.34 -0.62 -6.61
N GLY A 61 -0.19 -0.25 -7.19
CA GLY A 61 0.34 1.11 -7.10
C GLY A 61 -0.49 2.15 -7.87
N ALA A 62 -1.09 1.77 -9.00
CA ALA A 62 -1.99 2.66 -9.74
C ALA A 62 -3.30 2.85 -8.97
N GLU A 63 -3.88 1.76 -8.46
CA GLU A 63 -5.13 1.75 -7.69
C GLU A 63 -5.03 2.65 -6.46
N SER A 64 -3.91 2.60 -5.73
CA SER A 64 -3.71 3.41 -4.51
C SER A 64 -3.70 4.92 -4.74
N ILE A 65 -3.51 5.40 -5.98
CA ILE A 65 -3.48 6.83 -6.28
C ILE A 65 -4.70 7.32 -7.07
N LEU A 66 -5.58 6.42 -7.53
CA LEU A 66 -6.69 6.75 -8.43
C LEU A 66 -7.60 7.87 -7.90
N GLU A 67 -7.82 7.92 -6.58
CA GLU A 67 -8.66 8.93 -5.94
C GLU A 67 -8.13 10.37 -6.11
N TYR A 68 -6.82 10.51 -6.31
CA TYR A 68 -6.13 11.80 -6.46
C TYR A 68 -6.01 12.25 -7.92
N LEU A 69 -6.36 11.40 -8.90
CA LEU A 69 -6.18 11.69 -10.32
C LEU A 69 -7.36 12.48 -10.93
N THR A 70 -7.53 12.37 -12.25
CA THR A 70 -8.58 13.09 -12.99
C THR A 70 -9.98 12.60 -12.59
N THR A 71 -11.00 13.43 -12.81
CA THR A 71 -12.40 13.05 -12.57
C THR A 71 -12.82 11.84 -13.39
N GLU A 72 -12.32 11.70 -14.62
CA GLU A 72 -12.58 10.53 -15.47
C GLU A 72 -12.05 9.24 -14.83
N MET A 73 -10.82 9.26 -14.32
CA MET A 73 -10.22 8.09 -13.65
C MET A 73 -10.95 7.72 -12.36
N ARG A 74 -11.30 8.73 -11.54
CA ARG A 74 -12.12 8.51 -10.34
C ARG A 74 -13.46 7.89 -10.66
N ARG A 75 -14.15 8.36 -11.71
CA ARG A 75 -15.46 7.83 -12.07
C ARG A 75 -15.40 6.34 -12.42
N ARG A 76 -14.32 5.90 -13.07
CA ARG A 76 -14.07 4.48 -13.35
C ARG A 76 -13.84 3.67 -12.07
N MET A 77 -13.13 4.24 -11.10
CA MET A 77 -12.96 3.62 -9.78
C MET A 77 -14.30 3.48 -9.04
N ASP A 78 -15.17 4.50 -9.13
CA ASP A 78 -16.52 4.46 -8.55
C ASP A 78 -17.39 3.37 -9.20
N GLU A 79 -17.32 3.25 -10.53
CA GLU A 79 -18.00 2.20 -11.30
C GLU A 79 -17.50 0.79 -10.89
N TYR A 80 -16.19 0.61 -10.75
CA TYR A 80 -15.58 -0.64 -10.28
C TYR A 80 -16.01 -0.99 -8.85
N THR A 81 -15.95 -0.02 -7.94
CA THR A 81 -16.33 -0.20 -6.53
C THR A 81 -17.82 -0.54 -6.41
N PHE A 82 -18.68 0.09 -7.21
CA PHE A 82 -20.10 -0.23 -7.27
C PHE A 82 -20.34 -1.67 -7.74
N ALA A 83 -19.60 -2.12 -8.76
CA ALA A 83 -19.74 -3.47 -9.28
C ALA A 83 -19.38 -4.55 -8.25
N ILE A 84 -18.41 -4.28 -7.36
CA ILE A 84 -17.95 -5.23 -6.33
C ILE A 84 -18.81 -5.16 -5.06
N ASN A 85 -19.10 -3.96 -4.58
CA ASN A 85 -19.74 -3.75 -3.28
C ASN A 85 -21.27 -3.60 -3.37
N GLY A 86 -21.83 -3.48 -4.58
CA GLY A 86 -23.26 -3.26 -4.81
C GLY A 86 -23.78 -1.90 -4.35
N THR A 87 -22.88 -1.00 -3.92
CA THR A 87 -23.22 0.30 -3.33
C THR A 87 -22.35 1.40 -3.94
N LYS A 88 -22.98 2.56 -4.21
CA LYS A 88 -22.29 3.70 -4.79
C LYS A 88 -21.66 4.52 -3.66
N ASN A 89 -20.36 4.38 -3.45
CA ASN A 89 -19.61 5.15 -2.45
C ASN A 89 -19.29 6.57 -2.95
N GLU A 90 -20.25 7.25 -3.58
CA GLU A 90 -20.05 8.61 -4.08
C GLU A 90 -20.19 9.60 -2.93
N LEU A 91 -19.06 9.90 -2.29
CA LEU A 91 -19.00 10.96 -1.29
C LEU A 91 -18.99 12.33 -1.98
N PRO A 92 -19.69 13.34 -1.43
CA PRO A 92 -19.52 14.72 -1.88
C PRO A 92 -18.04 15.11 -1.86
N ARG A 93 -17.59 15.86 -2.87
CA ARG A 93 -16.17 16.16 -3.06
C ARG A 93 -15.49 16.77 -1.83
N TRP A 94 -16.18 17.64 -1.08
CA TRP A 94 -15.65 18.24 0.14
C TRP A 94 -15.32 17.17 1.20
N LYS A 95 -16.13 16.11 1.30
CA LYS A 95 -15.95 15.04 2.28
C LYS A 95 -14.78 14.15 1.88
N THR A 96 -14.60 13.89 0.58
CA THR A 96 -13.37 13.26 0.06
C THR A 96 -12.13 14.07 0.43
N CYS A 97 -12.16 15.40 0.27
CA CYS A 97 -11.03 16.25 0.63
C CYS A 97 -10.70 16.21 2.14
N ILE A 98 -11.72 16.24 3.00
CA ILE A 98 -11.51 16.09 4.45
C ILE A 98 -10.93 14.72 4.79
N ASN A 99 -11.46 13.66 4.17
CA ASN A 99 -10.97 12.30 4.34
C ASN A 99 -9.49 12.16 3.93
N ALA A 100 -9.09 12.79 2.82
CA ALA A 100 -7.69 12.80 2.40
C ALA A 100 -6.78 13.46 3.44
N PHE A 101 -7.18 14.56 4.09
CA PHE A 101 -6.35 15.18 5.12
C PHE A 101 -6.16 14.31 6.38
N ILE A 102 -7.16 13.49 6.71
CA ILE A 102 -7.10 12.59 7.86
C ILE A 102 -6.60 11.18 7.51
N SER A 103 -6.31 10.91 6.23
CA SER A 103 -5.79 9.61 5.78
C SER A 103 -4.35 9.41 6.27
N GLU A 104 -3.89 8.16 6.20
CA GLU A 104 -2.51 7.83 6.55
C GLU A 104 -1.49 8.47 5.58
N ASP A 105 -1.92 8.79 4.35
CA ASP A 105 -1.05 9.38 3.32
C ASP A 105 -0.63 10.82 3.66
N LEU A 106 -1.58 11.67 4.07
CA LEU A 106 -1.28 13.06 4.44
C LEU A 106 -1.05 13.23 5.95
N ASN A 107 -1.65 12.36 6.77
CA ASN A 107 -1.46 12.30 8.22
C ASN A 107 -1.63 13.65 8.95
N LEU A 108 -2.58 14.49 8.48
CA LEU A 108 -2.87 15.80 9.08
C LEU A 108 -4.02 15.75 10.10
N LYS A 109 -4.38 14.54 10.57
CA LYS A 109 -5.50 14.33 11.50
C LYS A 109 -5.45 15.27 12.71
N THR A 110 -4.29 15.42 13.34
CA THR A 110 -4.11 16.32 14.50
C THR A 110 -4.39 17.78 14.16
N ALA A 111 -3.89 18.26 13.01
CA ALA A 111 -4.11 19.63 12.57
C ALA A 111 -5.59 19.88 12.23
N VAL A 112 -6.24 18.94 11.54
CA VAL A 112 -7.68 19.00 11.23
C VAL A 112 -8.51 18.99 12.51
N SER A 113 -8.19 18.12 13.48
CA SER A 113 -8.87 18.10 14.78
C SER A 113 -8.67 19.38 15.57
N ALA A 114 -7.48 19.99 15.53
CA ALA A 114 -7.21 21.27 16.21
C ALA A 114 -8.02 22.44 15.62
N MET A 115 -8.33 22.41 14.32
CA MET A 115 -9.23 23.40 13.70
C MET A 115 -10.68 23.19 14.10
N TYR A 116 -11.11 21.95 14.32
CA TYR A 116 -12.50 21.63 14.67
C TYR A 116 -12.88 22.05 16.11
N VAL A 117 -11.92 21.99 17.05
CA VAL A 117 -12.15 22.33 18.47
C VAL A 117 -11.94 23.81 18.80
N ARG A 118 -11.56 24.63 17.82
CA ARG A 118 -11.47 26.09 17.95
C ARG A 118 -12.79 26.75 17.57
#